data_AF-A0A382QPJ4-F1
#
_entry.id   AF-A0A382QPJ4-F1
#
_cell.length_a   1.000
_cell.length_b   1.000
_cell.length_c   1.000
_cell.angle_alpha   90.00
_cell.angle_beta   90.00
_cell.angle_gamma   90.00
#
_symmetry.space_group_name_H-M   'P 1'
#
loop_
_entity.id
_entity.type
_entity.pdbx_description
1 polymer ?
#
loop_
_entity_poly.entity_id
_entity_poly.type
_entity_poly.pdbx_seq_one_letter_code
_entity_poly.pdbx_strand_id
1 'polypeptide(L)'
;TKWSKDKNGNLIGNFELPLSVGIVGGVVRHHPIAKICTKILGVSTAQELSCVIAVVGLAQNFAAMRALVTEGIQKGHMKLHARKEGKN
;
A
#
# COMPACT_ATOMS: atom_id res chain seq x y z
N THR A 1 10.66 -1.87 -7.65
CA THR A 1 9.92 -3.15 -7.78
C THR A 1 10.40 -3.87 -9.03
N LYS A 2 10.31 -5.20 -9.07
CA LYS A 2 10.59 -6.02 -10.24
C LYS A 2 9.39 -6.91 -10.52
N TRP A 3 8.94 -6.96 -11.76
CA TRP A 3 7.80 -7.75 -12.18
C TRP A 3 8.23 -8.76 -13.24
N SER A 4 7.82 -10.01 -13.08
CA SER A 4 8.13 -11.10 -14.00
C SER A 4 6.95 -12.05 -14.14
N LYS A 5 7.00 -12.94 -15.14
CA LYS A 5 6.02 -14.00 -15.33
C LYS A 5 6.65 -15.33 -14.93
N ASP A 6 5.96 -16.15 -14.14
CA ASP A 6 6.42 -17.50 -13.82
C ASP A 6 6.13 -18.49 -14.97
N LYS A 7 6.50 -19.77 -14.77
CA LYS A 7 6.28 -20.84 -15.75
C LYS A 7 4.80 -21.15 -16.03
N ASN A 8 3.92 -20.84 -15.08
CA ASN A 8 2.48 -21.08 -15.17
C ASN A 8 1.74 -19.87 -15.76
N GLY A 9 2.45 -18.79 -16.07
CA GLY A 9 1.87 -17.56 -16.59
C GLY A 9 1.42 -16.57 -15.52
N ASN A 10 1.68 -16.82 -14.23
CA ASN A 10 1.31 -15.91 -13.16
C ASN A 10 2.26 -14.70 -13.12
N LEU A 11 1.71 -13.53 -12.83
CA LEU A 11 2.49 -12.32 -12.59
C LEU A 11 3.08 -12.35 -11.18
N ILE A 12 4.41 -12.26 -11.08
CA ILE A 12 5.17 -12.24 -9.84
C ILE A 12 5.72 -10.83 -9.60
N GLY A 13 5.43 -10.26 -8.44
CA GLY A 13 5.94 -8.97 -8.00
C GLY A 13 6.96 -9.12 -6.88
N ASN A 14 8.14 -8.54 -7.07
CA ASN A 14 9.20 -8.48 -6.07
C ASN A 14 9.47 -7.04 -5.66
N PHE A 15 9.63 -6.81 -4.36
CA PHE A 15 9.95 -5.51 -3.82
C PHE A 15 10.90 -5.63 -2.63
N GLU A 16 12.01 -4.92 -2.73
CA GLU A 16 13.04 -4.83 -1.70
C GLU A 16 13.43 -3.37 -1.58
N LEU A 17 13.54 -2.90 -0.35
CA LEU A 17 13.97 -1.56 -0.01
C LEU A 17 14.45 -1.52 1.44
N PRO A 18 15.45 -0.69 1.78
CA PRO A 18 15.82 -0.46 3.17
C PRO A 18 14.70 0.33 3.88
N LEU A 19 14.21 -0.20 5.01
CA LEU A 19 13.21 0.46 5.85
C LEU A 19 13.73 0.62 7.27
N SER A 20 13.84 1.86 7.72
CA SER A 20 14.05 2.19 9.13
C SER A 20 12.72 2.62 9.73
N VAL A 21 12.10 1.72 10.49
CA VAL A 21 10.78 1.94 11.10
C VAL A 21 10.79 1.51 12.56
N GLY A 22 9.91 2.12 13.36
CA GLY A 22 9.78 1.83 14.78
C GLY A 22 8.33 1.83 15.22
N ILE A 23 8.00 0.93 16.14
CA ILE A 23 6.67 0.81 16.76
C ILE A 23 6.65 1.24 18.23
N VAL A 24 7.82 1.55 18.80
CA VAL A 24 7.99 2.00 20.18
C VAL A 24 8.65 3.38 20.20
N GLY A 25 8.12 4.29 21.03
CA GLY A 25 8.71 5.61 21.24
C GLY A 25 8.31 6.65 20.18
N GLY A 26 8.88 7.86 20.31
CA GLY A 26 8.68 8.97 19.36
C GLY A 26 7.21 9.31 19.09
N VAL A 27 6.90 9.61 17.82
CA VAL A 27 5.55 9.99 17.36
C VAL A 27 4.51 8.91 17.67
N VAL A 28 4.87 7.63 17.59
CA VAL A 28 3.96 6.51 17.91
C VAL A 28 3.51 6.56 19.38
N ARG A 29 4.36 7.07 20.29
CA ARG A 29 4.01 7.23 21.72
C ARG A 29 3.24 8.50 22.05
N HIS A 30 3.40 9.58 21.29
CA HIS A 30 2.83 10.89 21.64
C HIS A 30 1.65 11.31 20.77
N HIS A 31 1.57 10.86 19.52
CA HIS A 31 0.54 11.27 18.58
C HIS A 31 -0.70 10.35 18.67
N PRO A 32 -1.89 10.87 19.01
CA PRO A 32 -3.10 10.04 19.20
C PRO A 32 -3.46 9.19 17.99
N ILE A 33 -3.39 9.77 16.77
CA ILE A 33 -3.70 9.04 15.53
C ILE A 33 -2.67 7.94 15.27
N ALA A 34 -1.39 8.17 15.56
CA ALA A 34 -0.36 7.16 15.31
C ALA A 34 -0.59 5.93 16.18
N LYS A 35 -0.94 6.11 17.46
CA LYS A 35 -1.34 5.02 18.36
C LYS A 35 -2.53 4.23 17.83
N ILE A 36 -3.56 4.93 17.38
CA ILE A 36 -4.78 4.30 16.86
C ILE A 36 -4.44 3.49 15.61
N CYS A 37 -3.69 4.04 14.66
CA CYS A 37 -3.26 3.33 13.46
C CYS A 37 -2.43 2.08 13.80
N THR A 38 -1.47 2.17 14.72
CA THR A 38 -0.68 1.00 15.15
C THR A 38 -1.56 -0.06 15.82
N LYS A 39 -2.54 0.35 16.63
CA LYS A 39 -3.51 -0.58 17.25
C LYS A 39 -4.41 -1.25 16.20
N ILE A 40 -4.87 -0.53 15.19
CA ILE A 40 -5.67 -1.08 14.08
C ILE A 40 -4.83 -2.10 13.28
N LEU A 41 -3.57 -1.79 13.02
CA LEU A 41 -2.66 -2.68 12.30
C LEU A 41 -2.32 -3.95 13.09
N GLY A 42 -2.42 -3.93 14.43
CA GLY A 42 -2.17 -5.09 15.28
C GLY A 42 -0.72 -5.59 15.27
N VAL A 43 0.23 -4.76 14.81
CA VAL A 43 1.64 -5.13 14.72
C VAL A 43 2.31 -5.04 16.09
N SER A 44 3.11 -6.05 16.40
CA SER A 44 3.84 -6.20 17.66
C SER A 44 5.34 -6.00 17.51
N THR A 45 5.86 -6.02 16.28
CA THR A 45 7.29 -5.78 16.00
C THR A 45 7.52 -4.75 14.89
N ALA A 46 8.68 -4.11 14.89
CA ALA A 46 9.10 -3.22 13.80
C ALA A 46 9.24 -3.98 12.46
N GLN A 47 9.58 -5.26 12.53
CA GLN A 47 9.67 -6.13 11.36
C GLN A 47 8.29 -6.40 10.73
N GLU A 48 7.25 -6.63 11.54
CA GLU A 48 5.89 -6.77 11.02
C GLU A 48 5.44 -5.47 10.34
N LEU A 49 5.71 -4.32 10.97
CA LEU A 49 5.39 -3.03 10.36
C LEU A 49 6.13 -2.82 9.03
N SER A 50 7.42 -3.19 8.96
CA SER A 50 8.21 -3.06 7.72
C SER A 50 7.66 -3.97 6.61
N CYS A 51 7.25 -5.20 6.93
CA CYS A 51 6.60 -6.10 5.99
C CYS A 51 5.27 -5.53 5.48
N VAL A 52 4.43 -4.97 6.36
CA VAL A 52 3.17 -4.33 5.96
C VAL A 52 3.45 -3.16 5.01
N ILE A 53 4.39 -2.28 5.36
CA ILE A 53 4.77 -1.13 4.50
C ILE A 53 5.26 -1.60 3.14
N ALA A 54 6.15 -2.61 3.10
CA ALA A 54 6.67 -3.14 1.85
C ALA A 54 5.54 -3.73 0.98
N VAL A 55 4.66 -4.58 1.53
CA VAL A 55 3.55 -5.18 0.78
C VAL A 55 2.57 -4.11 0.27
N VAL A 56 2.25 -3.11 1.09
CA VAL A 56 1.41 -1.98 0.67
C VAL A 56 2.06 -1.21 -0.50
N GLY A 57 3.38 -0.97 -0.45
CA GLY A 57 4.11 -0.33 -1.54
C GLY A 57 4.10 -1.16 -2.82
N LEU A 58 4.26 -2.49 -2.73
CA LEU A 58 4.15 -3.38 -3.88
C LEU A 58 2.74 -3.38 -4.48
N ALA A 59 1.70 -3.42 -3.63
CA ALA A 59 0.30 -3.34 -4.05
C ALA A 59 -0.03 -2.00 -4.72
N GLN A 60 0.47 -0.88 -4.18
CA GLN A 60 0.31 0.44 -4.79
C GLN A 60 0.99 0.52 -6.15
N ASN A 61 2.22 -0.02 -6.29
CA ASN A 61 2.92 -0.09 -7.56
C ASN A 61 2.16 -0.95 -8.59
N PHE A 62 1.64 -2.11 -8.17
CA PHE A 62 0.79 -2.96 -9.02
C PHE A 62 -0.44 -2.21 -9.52
N ALA A 63 -1.18 -1.57 -8.63
CA ALA A 63 -2.40 -0.83 -8.97
C ALA A 63 -2.10 0.30 -9.95
N ALA A 64 -1.00 1.04 -9.76
CA ALA A 64 -0.58 2.12 -10.64
C ALA A 64 -0.24 1.62 -12.05
N MET A 65 0.59 0.56 -12.16
CA MET A 65 0.91 -0.04 -13.46
C MET A 65 -0.34 -0.58 -14.16
N ARG A 66 -1.21 -1.29 -13.42
CA ARG A 66 -2.47 -1.81 -13.97
C ARG A 66 -3.34 -0.67 -14.52
N ALA A 67 -3.45 0.44 -13.80
CA ALA A 67 -4.21 1.60 -14.27
C ALA A 67 -3.58 2.21 -15.53
N LEU A 68 -2.26 2.31 -15.60
CA LEU A 68 -1.53 2.83 -16.76
C LEU A 68 -1.72 1.98 -18.02
N VAL A 69 -1.69 0.65 -17.90
CA VAL A 69 -1.75 -0.27 -19.05
C VAL A 69 -3.17 -0.70 -19.44
N THR A 70 -4.20 -0.31 -18.70
CA THR A 70 -5.60 -0.67 -18.98
C THR A 70 -6.43 0.55 -19.38
N GLU A 71 -7.24 1.08 -18.48
CA GLU A 71 -8.22 2.15 -18.75
C GLU A 71 -7.63 3.56 -18.71
N GLY A 72 -6.38 3.71 -18.27
CA GLY A 72 -5.74 4.98 -18.00
C GLY A 72 -6.12 5.54 -16.62
N ILE A 73 -5.20 6.32 -16.02
CA ILE A 73 -5.35 6.91 -14.67
C ILE A 73 -6.61 7.80 -14.60
N GLN A 74 -6.88 8.55 -15.67
CA GLN A 74 -7.98 9.53 -15.72
C GLN A 74 -9.35 8.88 -15.54
N LYS A 75 -9.62 7.77 -16.23
CA LYS A 75 -10.90 7.06 -16.11
C LYS A 75 -11.08 6.45 -14.71
N GLY A 76 -10.00 5.98 -14.10
CA GLY A 76 -9.97 5.52 -12.70
C GLY A 76 -10.33 6.62 -11.69
N HIS A 77 -9.78 7.83 -11.87
CA HIS A 77 -10.14 9.01 -11.07
C HIS A 77 -11.61 9.40 -11.26
N MET A 78 -12.08 9.46 -12.50
CA MET A 78 -13.48 9.80 -12.80
C MET A 78 -14.48 8.84 -12.16
N LYS A 79 -14.16 7.54 -12.06
CA LYS A 79 -15.02 6.56 -11.36
C LYS A 79 -15.16 6.81 -9.86
N LEU A 80 -14.12 7.36 -9.22
CA LEU A 80 -14.15 7.77 -7.81
C LEU A 80 -14.91 9.09 -7.63
N HIS A 81 -14.83 10.01 -8.59
CA HIS A 81 -15.63 11.25 -8.61
C HIS A 81 -17.12 11.00 -8.88
N ALA A 82 -17.46 10.15 -9.85
CA ALA A 82 -18.86 9.79 -10.16
C ALA A 82 -19.59 9.15 -8.98
N ARG A 83 -18.88 8.43 -8.09
CA ARG A 83 -19.45 7.89 -6.85
C ARG A 83 -19.80 8.96 -5.81
N LYS A 84 -19.20 10.16 -5.88
CA LYS A 84 -19.54 11.29 -5.01
C LYS A 84 -20.78 12.04 -5.50
N GLU A 85 -21.00 12.09 -6.82
CA GLU A 85 -22.11 12.85 -7.42
C GLU A 85 -23.46 12.10 -7.35
N GLY A 86 -23.47 10.77 -7.23
CA GLY A 86 -24.70 9.97 -7.07
C GLY A 86 -25.26 9.87 -5.64
N LYS A 87 -24.87 10.77 -4.73
CA LYS A 87 -25.30 10.77 -3.31
C LYS A 87 -26.06 12.02 -2.86
N ASN A 88 -26.55 12.84 -3.80
CA ASN A 88 -27.52 13.91 -3.52
C ASN A 88 -28.85 13.62 -4.20
#